data_AF-F4CEI0-F1
#
_entry.id   AF-F4CEI0-F1
#
_cell.length_a   1.000
_cell.length_b   1.000
_cell.length_c   1.000
_cell.angle_alpha   90.00
_cell.angle_beta   90.00
_cell.angle_gamma   90.00
#
_symmetry.space_group_name_H-M   'P 1'
#
loop_
_entity.id
_entity.type
_entity.pdbx_description
1 polymer ?
#
loop_
_entity_poly.entity_id
_entity_poly.type
_entity_poly.pdbx_seq_one_letter_code
_entity_poly.pdbx_strand_id
1 'polypeptide(L)'
;MVPATAIDGRCCIKNFVAAKWLHRKEIMVNFNFMRAVRKKRRQPNIDSMFFWEFDLKAIDWDKAYKTVIGRIIERGDQQEVDELVRFYGNEKVLNTLRNEIYFLPDYAIKRAIEFFPELKKEQMYCYLNRKDKPYHWI
;
A
#
# COMPACT_ATOMS: atom_id res chain seq x y z
N MET A 1 39.49 70.96 7.98
CA MET A 1 38.44 70.20 8.68
C MET A 1 38.85 68.73 8.69
N VAL A 2 38.95 68.15 9.88
CA VAL A 2 39.27 66.74 10.23
C VAL A 2 37.91 66.01 10.42
N PRO A 3 37.73 64.65 10.53
CA PRO A 3 38.66 63.50 10.49
C PRO A 3 38.24 62.27 9.62
N ALA A 4 39.18 61.29 9.57
CA ALA A 4 39.08 59.81 9.67
C ALA A 4 37.90 59.06 9.00
N THR A 5 38.11 57.92 8.34
CA THR A 5 38.53 56.65 8.97
C THR A 5 39.08 55.62 7.97
N ALA A 6 40.01 54.81 8.46
CA ALA A 6 40.46 53.57 7.86
C ALA A 6 39.34 52.50 7.87
N ILE A 7 39.32 51.59 6.89
CA ILE A 7 39.06 50.16 7.10
C ILE A 7 39.39 49.33 5.84
N ASP A 8 40.48 48.58 5.94
CA ASP A 8 40.63 47.15 5.62
C ASP A 8 39.76 46.58 4.47
N GLY A 9 40.37 46.42 3.30
CA GLY A 9 39.82 45.74 2.12
C GLY A 9 39.74 44.21 2.27
N ARG A 10 39.16 43.71 3.36
CA ARG A 10 38.77 42.30 3.53
C ARG A 10 37.26 42.14 3.40
N CYS A 11 36.77 42.20 2.18
CA CYS A 11 35.45 41.70 1.82
C CYS A 11 35.49 41.43 0.31
N CYS A 12 35.68 40.20 -0.17
CA CYS A 12 34.58 39.26 -0.36
C CYS A 12 35.16 37.88 -0.72
N ILE A 13 35.47 37.03 0.26
CA ILE A 13 35.58 35.58 0.01
C ILE A 13 34.91 34.80 1.13
N LYS A 14 33.72 35.23 1.53
CA LYS A 14 32.75 34.36 2.18
C LYS A 14 31.55 34.38 1.27
N ASN A 15 31.35 33.31 0.49
CA ASN A 15 30.05 32.88 -0.07
C ASN A 15 30.17 31.93 -1.28
N PHE A 16 31.19 31.04 -1.34
CA PHE A 16 31.20 30.01 -2.39
C PHE A 16 30.56 28.67 -1.98
N VAL A 17 30.29 28.44 -0.69
CA VAL A 17 29.73 27.16 -0.21
C VAL A 17 28.19 27.14 -0.18
N ALA A 18 27.53 28.30 -0.06
CA ALA A 18 26.07 28.38 0.02
C ALA A 18 25.35 28.16 -1.33
N ALA A 19 25.94 28.64 -2.43
CA ALA A 19 25.29 28.59 -3.75
C ALA A 19 25.22 27.16 -4.33
N LYS A 20 26.13 26.25 -3.94
CA LYS A 20 26.15 24.86 -4.44
C LYS A 20 25.08 23.97 -3.77
N TRP A 21 24.51 24.40 -2.65
CA TRP A 21 23.50 23.66 -1.89
C TRP A 21 22.05 23.93 -2.33
N LEU A 22 21.77 25.09 -2.94
CA LEU A 22 20.42 25.48 -3.38
C LEU A 22 20.04 24.86 -4.73
N HIS A 23 20.98 24.78 -5.68
CA HIS A 23 20.71 24.22 -7.01
C HIS A 23 20.45 22.69 -7.00
N ARG A 24 20.97 21.99 -5.97
CA ARG A 24 20.76 20.54 -5.80
C ARG A 24 19.38 20.19 -5.23
N LYS A 25 18.71 21.12 -4.56
CA LYS A 25 17.35 20.91 -4.02
C LYS A 25 16.27 21.06 -5.10
N GLU A 26 16.40 22.02 -6.02
CA GLU A 26 15.43 22.22 -7.11
C GLU A 26 15.36 21.05 -8.10
N ILE A 27 16.50 20.44 -8.43
CA ILE A 27 16.57 19.30 -9.36
C ILE A 27 15.87 18.05 -8.79
N MET A 28 15.98 17.82 -7.47
CA MET A 28 15.43 16.63 -6.82
C MET A 28 13.90 16.73 -6.61
N VAL A 29 13.38 17.94 -6.42
CA VAL A 29 11.93 18.21 -6.32
C VAL A 29 11.26 18.06 -7.69
N ASN A 30 11.91 18.53 -8.77
CA ASN A 30 11.39 18.37 -10.14
C ASN A 30 11.39 16.91 -10.62
N PHE A 31 12.38 16.10 -10.24
CA PHE A 31 12.40 14.66 -10.55
C PHE A 31 11.22 13.90 -9.90
N ASN A 32 10.89 14.23 -8.64
CA ASN A 32 9.73 13.66 -7.97
C ASN A 32 8.39 14.14 -8.57
N PHE A 33 8.34 15.37 -9.10
CA PHE A 33 7.14 15.95 -9.72
C PHE A 33 6.84 15.38 -11.12
N MET A 34 7.85 15.19 -11.98
CA MET A 34 7.66 14.59 -13.32
C MET A 34 7.35 13.08 -13.29
N ARG A 35 7.65 12.38 -12.18
CA ARG A 35 7.26 10.97 -11.98
C ARG A 35 5.78 10.81 -11.60
N ALA A 36 5.09 11.90 -11.26
CA ALA A 36 3.64 11.98 -11.07
C ALA A 36 2.85 12.14 -12.39
N VAL A 37 3.53 12.11 -13.54
CA VAL A 37 2.91 12.18 -14.86
C VAL A 37 2.25 10.83 -15.17
N ARG A 38 0.95 10.74 -14.87
CA ARG A 38 -0.01 9.72 -15.34
C ARG A 38 0.49 8.27 -15.29
N LYS A 39 0.76 7.74 -14.08
CA LYS A 39 0.70 6.28 -13.88
C LYS A 39 -0.73 5.83 -14.19
N LYS A 40 -0.90 5.01 -15.24
CA LYS A 40 -2.15 4.28 -15.49
C LYS A 40 -2.46 3.50 -14.21
N ARG A 41 -3.58 3.79 -13.55
CA ARG A 41 -3.94 3.12 -12.29
C ARG A 41 -4.07 1.63 -12.59
N ARG A 42 -3.24 0.81 -11.96
CA ARG A 42 -3.39 -0.65 -12.04
C ARG A 42 -4.68 -0.99 -11.29
N GLN A 43 -5.61 -1.61 -12.00
CA GLN A 43 -6.90 -2.03 -11.47
C GLN A 43 -7.11 -3.50 -11.80
N PRO A 44 -7.55 -4.33 -10.83
CA PRO A 44 -7.95 -5.69 -11.10
C PRO A 44 -9.30 -5.71 -11.84
N ASN A 45 -9.50 -6.73 -12.68
CA ASN A 45 -10.74 -6.98 -13.41
C ASN A 45 -11.73 -7.74 -12.52
N ILE A 46 -12.27 -7.06 -11.51
CA ILE A 46 -13.22 -7.63 -10.55
C ILE A 46 -14.55 -6.88 -10.66
N ASP A 47 -15.67 -7.59 -10.51
CA ASP A 47 -16.99 -6.99 -10.53
C ASP A 47 -17.16 -5.97 -9.38
N SER A 48 -17.67 -4.80 -9.74
CA SER A 48 -18.03 -3.74 -8.81
C SER A 48 -19.06 -4.15 -7.74
N MET A 49 -19.86 -5.19 -7.99
CA MET A 49 -20.84 -5.73 -7.04
C MET A 49 -20.18 -6.18 -5.73
N PHE A 50 -18.94 -6.68 -5.77
CA PHE A 50 -18.19 -7.01 -4.56
C PHE A 50 -17.73 -5.79 -3.78
N PHE A 51 -17.88 -4.58 -4.30
CA PHE A 51 -17.37 -3.35 -3.71
C PHE A 51 -18.41 -2.23 -3.69
N TRP A 52 -19.71 -2.57 -3.62
CA TRP A 52 -20.80 -1.59 -3.67
C TRP A 52 -20.74 -0.48 -2.59
N GLU A 53 -20.01 -0.69 -1.49
CA GLU A 53 -19.78 0.28 -0.42
C GLU A 53 -18.58 1.22 -0.65
N PHE A 54 -17.73 0.92 -1.64
CA PHE A 54 -16.47 1.63 -1.88
C PHE A 54 -16.54 2.48 -3.16
N ASP A 55 -15.95 3.68 -3.10
CA ASP A 55 -15.69 4.45 -4.31
C ASP A 55 -14.51 3.85 -5.10
N LEU A 56 -14.84 3.01 -6.09
CA LEU A 56 -13.89 2.36 -6.98
C LEU A 56 -13.01 3.34 -7.77
N LYS A 57 -13.44 4.60 -7.94
CA LYS A 57 -12.63 5.62 -8.62
C LYS A 57 -11.54 6.17 -7.71
N ALA A 58 -11.77 6.15 -6.39
CA ALA A 58 -10.84 6.65 -5.39
C ALA A 58 -9.94 5.56 -4.79
N ILE A 59 -10.29 4.29 -4.92
CA ILE A 59 -9.56 3.18 -4.29
C ILE A 59 -8.12 3.05 -4.81
N ASP A 60 -7.20 2.92 -3.86
CA ASP A 60 -5.79 2.57 -4.13
C ASP A 60 -5.64 1.06 -3.96
N TRP A 61 -5.73 0.32 -5.07
CA TRP A 61 -5.72 -1.16 -5.09
C TRP A 61 -4.47 -1.74 -4.43
N ASP A 62 -3.32 -1.09 -4.58
CA ASP A 62 -2.06 -1.55 -3.99
C ASP A 62 -2.07 -1.46 -2.46
N LYS A 63 -2.79 -0.46 -1.90
CA LYS A 63 -2.95 -0.29 -0.44
C LYS A 63 -4.13 -1.08 0.12
N ALA A 64 -5.20 -1.25 -0.66
CA ALA A 64 -6.43 -1.91 -0.25
C ALA A 64 -6.39 -3.45 -0.38
N TYR A 65 -5.25 -4.05 -0.72
CA TYR A 65 -5.11 -5.49 -0.99
C TYR A 65 -5.72 -6.39 0.09
N LYS A 66 -5.57 -6.07 1.38
CA LYS A 66 -6.15 -6.88 2.48
C LYS A 66 -7.67 -6.97 2.39
N THR A 67 -8.31 -5.82 2.17
CA THR A 67 -9.76 -5.71 2.03
C THR A 67 -10.24 -6.41 0.77
N VAL A 68 -9.53 -6.21 -0.34
CA VAL A 68 -9.87 -6.81 -1.64
C VAL A 68 -9.77 -8.33 -1.58
N ILE A 69 -8.65 -8.87 -1.08
CA ILE A 69 -8.45 -10.31 -0.92
C ILE A 69 -9.49 -10.90 0.03
N GLY A 70 -9.70 -10.31 1.20
CA GLY A 70 -10.68 -10.80 2.17
C GLY A 70 -12.11 -10.85 1.60
N ARG A 71 -12.55 -9.78 0.92
CA ARG A 71 -13.89 -9.69 0.29
C ARG A 71 -14.12 -10.78 -0.76
N ILE A 72 -13.14 -11.00 -1.62
CA ILE A 72 -13.25 -11.97 -2.71
C ILE A 72 -13.23 -13.40 -2.17
N ILE A 73 -12.41 -13.70 -1.17
CA ILE A 73 -12.45 -15.01 -0.52
C ILE A 73 -13.78 -15.27 0.19
N GLU A 74 -14.41 -14.23 0.74
CA GLU A 74 -15.72 -14.35 1.37
C GLU A 74 -16.84 -14.62 0.35
N ARG A 75 -16.87 -13.86 -0.77
CA ARG A 75 -18.05 -13.78 -1.65
C ARG A 75 -17.81 -14.11 -3.13
N GLY A 76 -16.59 -13.93 -3.62
CA GLY A 76 -16.23 -14.14 -5.02
C GLY A 76 -16.14 -15.62 -5.39
N ASP A 77 -16.00 -15.91 -6.68
CA ASP A 77 -15.85 -17.26 -7.21
C ASP A 77 -14.39 -17.55 -7.63
N GLN A 78 -14.17 -18.65 -8.36
CA GLN A 78 -12.83 -19.01 -8.84
C GLN A 78 -12.26 -17.97 -9.81
N GLN A 79 -13.09 -17.34 -10.65
CA GLN A 79 -12.64 -16.36 -11.64
C GLN A 79 -12.06 -15.14 -10.93
N GLU A 80 -12.72 -14.68 -9.87
CA GLU A 80 -12.26 -13.53 -9.08
C GLU A 80 -10.99 -13.86 -8.30
N VAL A 81 -10.88 -15.08 -7.79
CA VAL A 81 -9.67 -15.57 -7.10
C VAL A 81 -8.48 -15.64 -8.06
N ASP A 82 -8.69 -16.15 -9.27
CA ASP A 82 -7.65 -16.20 -10.31
C ASP A 82 -7.18 -14.79 -10.68
N GLU A 83 -8.10 -13.82 -10.73
CA GLU A 83 -7.78 -12.41 -10.93
C GLU A 83 -6.96 -11.83 -9.78
N LEU A 84 -7.23 -12.19 -8.52
CA LEU A 84 -6.38 -11.78 -7.39
C LEU A 84 -4.94 -12.28 -7.57
N VAL A 85 -4.79 -13.55 -7.96
CA VAL A 85 -3.49 -14.18 -8.18
C VAL A 85 -2.76 -13.51 -9.34
N ARG A 86 -3.46 -13.22 -10.46
CA ARG A 86 -2.92 -12.50 -11.60
C ARG A 86 -2.47 -11.08 -11.24
N PHE A 87 -3.25 -10.38 -10.42
CA PHE A 87 -3.02 -8.97 -10.11
C PHE A 87 -1.98 -8.73 -9.01
N TYR A 88 -2.10 -9.44 -7.88
CA TYR A 88 -1.23 -9.29 -6.70
C TYR A 88 -0.09 -10.29 -6.64
N GLY A 89 -0.20 -11.43 -7.32
CA GLY A 89 0.71 -12.57 -7.23
C GLY A 89 0.29 -13.58 -6.17
N ASN A 90 0.46 -14.87 -6.47
CA ASN A 90 0.07 -15.98 -5.60
C ASN A 90 0.70 -15.86 -4.19
N GLU A 91 2.01 -15.61 -4.10
CA GLU A 91 2.71 -15.50 -2.82
C GLU A 91 2.15 -14.37 -1.93
N LYS A 92 1.81 -13.23 -2.53
CA LYS A 92 1.24 -12.09 -1.81
C LYS A 92 -0.15 -12.42 -1.27
N VAL A 93 -0.97 -13.10 -2.07
CA VAL A 93 -2.31 -13.54 -1.66
C VAL A 93 -2.21 -14.54 -0.50
N LEU A 94 -1.37 -15.57 -0.64
CA LEU A 94 -1.15 -16.56 0.41
C LEU A 94 -0.58 -15.96 1.69
N ASN A 95 0.40 -15.05 1.60
CA ASN A 95 0.94 -14.36 2.77
C ASN A 95 -0.13 -13.53 3.47
N THR A 96 -0.96 -12.83 2.69
CA THR A 96 -2.04 -12.01 3.23
C THR A 96 -3.05 -12.86 4.00
N LEU A 97 -3.49 -13.99 3.41
CA LEU A 97 -4.42 -14.93 4.04
C LEU A 97 -3.83 -15.60 5.29
N ARG A 98 -2.54 -15.92 5.26
CA ARG A 98 -1.85 -16.58 6.37
C ARG A 98 -1.62 -15.63 7.54
N ASN A 99 -1.10 -14.43 7.28
CA ASN A 99 -0.46 -13.62 8.32
C ASN A 99 -1.15 -12.28 8.59
N GLU A 100 -1.93 -11.76 7.66
CA GLU A 100 -2.28 -10.34 7.67
C GLU A 100 -3.77 -10.05 7.91
N ILE A 101 -4.64 -10.98 7.55
CA ILE A 101 -6.08 -10.82 7.75
C ILE A 101 -6.43 -11.15 9.20
N TYR A 102 -6.99 -10.17 9.91
CA TYR A 102 -7.33 -10.28 11.34
C TYR A 102 -8.59 -11.12 11.59
N PHE A 103 -9.56 -11.06 10.67
CA PHE A 103 -10.85 -11.75 10.80
C PHE A 103 -11.35 -12.23 9.44
N LEU A 104 -11.80 -13.49 9.40
CA LEU A 104 -12.61 -14.09 8.34
C LEU A 104 -13.66 -14.99 8.99
N PRO A 105 -14.90 -15.02 8.48
CA PRO A 105 -15.90 -15.95 8.97
C PRO A 105 -15.54 -17.41 8.64
N ASP A 106 -16.11 -18.37 9.38
CA ASP A 106 -15.82 -19.80 9.22
C ASP A 106 -15.97 -20.30 7.79
N TYR A 107 -17.05 -19.89 7.12
CA TYR A 107 -17.30 -20.28 5.74
C TYR A 107 -16.23 -19.73 4.80
N ALA A 108 -15.74 -18.49 5.01
CA ALA A 108 -14.68 -17.92 4.19
C ALA A 108 -13.33 -18.60 4.42
N ILE A 109 -13.03 -19.05 5.65
CA ILE A 109 -11.84 -19.85 5.94
C ILE A 109 -11.89 -21.19 5.20
N LYS A 110 -13.06 -21.86 5.19
CA LYS A 110 -13.24 -23.10 4.41
C LYS A 110 -13.02 -22.86 2.92
N ARG A 111 -13.64 -21.81 2.37
CA ARG A 111 -13.46 -21.41 0.96
C ARG A 111 -12.01 -21.07 0.64
N ALA A 112 -11.29 -20.40 1.54
CA ALA A 112 -9.86 -20.11 1.35
C ALA A 112 -9.04 -21.40 1.18
N ILE A 113 -9.34 -22.45 1.94
CA ILE A 113 -8.69 -23.76 1.81
C ILE A 113 -9.11 -24.48 0.53
N GLU A 114 -10.37 -24.34 0.11
CA GLU A 114 -10.85 -24.90 -1.16
C GLU A 114 -10.14 -24.27 -2.36
N PHE A 115 -9.96 -22.95 -2.34
CA PHE A 115 -9.25 -22.21 -3.39
C PHE A 115 -7.72 -22.42 -3.36
N PHE A 116 -7.14 -22.57 -2.17
CA PHE A 116 -5.70 -22.74 -1.97
C PHE A 116 -5.42 -23.97 -1.10
N PRO A 117 -5.33 -25.17 -1.69
CA PRO A 117 -5.12 -26.42 -0.96
C PRO A 117 -3.80 -26.48 -0.16
N GLU A 118 -2.81 -25.65 -0.51
CA GLU A 118 -1.56 -25.49 0.24
C GLU A 118 -1.75 -24.78 1.59
N LEU A 119 -2.88 -24.09 1.79
CA LEU A 119 -3.19 -23.36 3.01
C LEU A 119 -3.88 -24.27 4.02
N LYS A 120 -3.41 -24.22 5.26
CA LYS A 120 -4.04 -24.89 6.40
C LYS A 120 -4.63 -23.85 7.33
N LYS A 121 -5.84 -24.08 7.86
CA LYS A 121 -6.50 -23.14 8.80
C LYS A 121 -5.64 -22.86 10.03
N GLU A 122 -4.84 -23.83 10.49
CA GLU A 122 -3.95 -23.69 11.63
C GLU A 122 -2.81 -22.68 11.39
N GLN A 123 -2.54 -22.34 10.12
CA GLN A 123 -1.56 -21.32 9.76
C GLN A 123 -2.18 -19.92 9.62
N MET A 124 -3.51 -19.81 9.57
CA MET A 124 -4.19 -18.54 9.32
C MET A 124 -4.34 -17.73 10.62
N TYR A 125 -3.82 -16.51 10.61
CA TYR A 125 -3.87 -15.58 11.74
C TYR A 125 -5.31 -15.34 12.22
N CYS A 126 -6.25 -15.15 11.29
CA CYS A 126 -7.67 -14.98 11.63
C CYS A 126 -8.28 -16.18 12.37
N TYR A 127 -7.84 -17.40 12.06
CA TYR A 127 -8.31 -18.62 12.72
C TYR A 127 -7.72 -18.70 14.14
N LEU A 128 -6.41 -18.52 14.26
CA LEU A 128 -5.70 -18.56 15.54
C LEU A 128 -6.21 -17.49 16.51
N ASN A 129 -6.46 -16.27 16.01
CA ASN A 129 -7.00 -15.17 16.80
C ASN A 129 -8.40 -15.46 17.37
N ARG A 130 -9.14 -16.39 16.76
CA ARG A 130 -10.53 -16.72 17.09
C ARG A 130 -10.70 -18.04 17.84
N LYS A 131 -9.78 -19.00 17.70
CA LYS A 131 -9.91 -20.40 18.19
C LYS A 131 -10.49 -20.53 19.61
N ASP A 132 -10.08 -19.66 20.52
CA ASP A 132 -10.44 -19.74 21.94
C ASP A 132 -11.47 -18.69 22.38
N LYS A 133 -12.12 -18.01 21.42
CA LYS A 133 -13.12 -16.96 21.68
C LYS A 133 -14.51 -17.48 21.28
N PRO A 134 -15.43 -17.72 22.23
CA PRO A 134 -16.78 -18.12 21.89
C PRO A 134 -17.47 -17.01 21.10
N TYR A 135 -18.36 -17.39 20.18
CA TYR A 135 -19.31 -16.46 19.59
C TYR A 135 -20.28 -16.01 20.68
N HIS A 136 -20.06 -14.81 21.20
CA HIS A 136 -21.09 -14.10 21.93
C HIS A 136 -22.05 -13.54 20.88
N TRP A 137 -23.08 -14.32 20.57
CA TRP A 137 -24.29 -13.77 19.96
C TRP A 137 -24.90 -12.78 20.97
N ILE A 138 -25.40 -11.64 20.48
CA ILE A 138 -26.43 -10.88 21.20
C ILE A 138 -27.73 -11.64 21.02
#